data_AF-A0A832CAQ3-F1
#
_entry.id   AF-A0A832CAQ3-F1
#
_cell.length_a   1.000
_cell.length_b   1.000
_cell.length_c   1.000
_cell.angle_alpha   90.00
_cell.angle_beta   90.00
_cell.angle_gamma   90.00
#
_symmetry.space_group_name_H-M   'P 1'
#
loop_
_entity.id
_entity.type
_entity.pdbx_description
1 polymer ?
#
loop_
_entity_poly.entity_id
_entity_poly.type
_entity_poly.pdbx_seq_one_letter_code
_entity_poly.pdbx_strand_id
1 'polypeptide(L)'
;MNVEDLLTGNACMGGSGVSIVYCCSSEKGCEIRNKLLQKLGITPAQFSEIKERHRIDANVCFGNLAYCCSLEKECSQRDRALEELGMSREDYIQYKKKIAEDFYRIAGEKLFTEKALYTYIANMLNIETKEELRCVLLGDGETFRALFLEPLGELKIENGAIICVYLKEETFKTLYRLSKENGHSISKTVSEIVEQHVAPTSKTLARSTKSLNTIKH
;
A
#
# COMPACT_ATOMS: atom_id res chain seq x y z
N MET A 1 1.16 -9.61 27.07
CA MET A 1 2.09 -9.32 25.95
C MET A 1 3.29 -10.22 26.09
N ASN A 2 3.50 -11.07 25.10
CA ASN A 2 4.60 -12.01 25.01
C ASN A 2 5.75 -11.39 24.19
N VAL A 3 6.97 -11.93 24.33
CA VAL A 3 8.16 -11.41 23.62
C VAL A 3 8.04 -11.69 22.12
N GLU A 4 7.39 -12.79 21.77
CA GLU A 4 7.10 -13.24 20.42
C GLU A 4 6.23 -12.25 19.66
N ASP A 5 5.36 -11.49 20.35
CA ASP A 5 4.55 -10.43 19.72
C ASP A 5 5.44 -9.32 19.11
N LEU A 6 6.68 -9.17 19.61
CA LEU A 6 7.64 -8.18 19.16
C LEU A 6 8.61 -8.70 18.11
N LEU A 7 8.59 -10.01 17.82
CA LEU A 7 9.33 -10.61 16.70
C LEU A 7 8.60 -10.33 15.37
N THR A 8 8.33 -9.06 15.13
CA THR A 8 7.67 -8.56 13.93
C THR A 8 8.59 -7.57 13.21
N GLY A 9 8.45 -7.51 11.89
CA GLY A 9 9.03 -6.45 11.08
C GLY A 9 8.46 -5.07 11.41
N ASN A 10 9.08 -4.04 10.84
CA ASN A 10 8.62 -2.66 10.95
C ASN A 10 7.20 -2.46 10.40
N ALA A 11 6.48 -1.45 10.90
CA ALA A 11 5.17 -1.06 10.35
C ALA A 11 5.20 -0.83 8.82
N CYS A 12 6.27 -0.22 8.32
CA CYS A 12 6.49 0.02 6.89
C CYS A 12 6.80 -1.22 6.05
N MET A 13 6.89 -2.39 6.69
CA MET A 13 7.06 -3.70 6.07
C MET A 13 5.86 -4.62 6.35
N GLY A 14 4.74 -4.08 6.85
CA GLY A 14 3.51 -4.84 7.11
C GLY A 14 3.39 -5.42 8.52
N GLY A 15 4.21 -4.96 9.47
CA GLY A 15 4.07 -5.31 10.89
C GLY A 15 2.72 -4.88 11.48
N SER A 16 2.26 -5.57 12.53
CA SER A 16 1.05 -5.22 13.30
C SER A 16 1.23 -3.94 14.12
N GLY A 17 0.19 -3.50 14.84
CA GLY A 17 0.19 -2.27 15.63
C GLY A 17 1.39 -2.15 16.56
N VAL A 18 1.83 -3.26 17.17
CA VAL A 18 2.96 -3.32 18.10
C VAL A 18 4.26 -2.89 17.43
N SER A 19 4.36 -3.03 16.11
CA SER A 19 5.51 -2.56 15.34
C SER A 19 5.73 -1.04 15.39
N ILE A 20 4.78 -0.27 15.97
CA ILE A 20 4.95 1.14 16.30
C ILE A 20 6.17 1.40 17.19
N VAL A 21 6.59 0.41 18.01
CA VAL A 21 7.82 0.51 18.82
C VAL A 21 9.09 0.62 17.95
N TYR A 22 9.01 0.19 16.69
CA TYR A 22 10.11 0.25 15.71
C TYR A 22 10.01 1.43 14.74
N CYS A 23 9.00 2.30 14.90
CA CYS A 23 8.87 3.49 14.07
C CYS A 23 9.89 4.57 14.44
N CYS A 24 10.34 5.28 13.39
CA CYS A 24 11.23 6.44 13.46
C CYS A 24 10.55 7.67 14.08
N SER A 25 11.35 8.69 14.41
CA SER A 25 10.88 9.98 14.97
C SER A 25 9.82 10.65 14.11
N SER A 26 8.86 11.31 14.78
CA SER A 26 7.77 12.08 14.18
C SER A 26 8.27 13.12 13.15
N GLU A 27 9.47 13.64 13.33
CA GLU A 27 10.15 14.59 12.44
C GLU A 27 10.30 14.09 11.00
N LYS A 28 10.36 12.76 10.77
CA LYS A 28 10.61 12.18 9.44
C LYS A 28 9.43 12.24 8.45
N GLY A 29 8.26 12.79 8.81
CA GLY A 29 7.10 12.86 7.90
C GLY A 29 6.73 11.51 7.26
N CYS A 30 6.07 10.62 8.00
CA CYS A 30 5.80 9.25 7.57
C CYS A 30 4.31 8.90 7.63
N GLU A 31 3.68 8.78 6.45
CA GLU A 31 2.25 8.45 6.33
C GLU A 31 1.88 7.09 6.93
N ILE A 32 2.73 6.08 6.75
CA ILE A 32 2.48 4.74 7.31
C ILE A 32 2.39 4.79 8.84
N ARG A 33 3.32 5.52 9.48
CA ARG A 33 3.28 5.72 10.94
C ARG A 33 2.03 6.50 11.33
N ASN A 34 1.71 7.59 10.62
CA ASN A 34 0.57 8.44 10.94
C ASN A 34 -0.76 7.65 10.85
N LYS A 35 -0.93 6.83 9.80
CA LYS A 35 -2.08 5.92 9.66
C LYS A 35 -2.14 4.90 10.80
N LEU A 36 -1.00 4.31 11.18
CA LEU A 36 -0.96 3.36 12.30
C LEU A 36 -1.34 4.03 13.64
N LEU A 37 -0.76 5.20 13.92
CA LEU A 37 -1.06 5.99 15.11
C LEU A 37 -2.56 6.33 15.19
N GLN A 38 -3.16 6.75 14.08
CA GLN A 38 -4.59 7.04 14.00
C GLN A 38 -5.44 5.80 14.35
N LYS A 39 -5.13 4.64 13.76
CA LYS A 39 -5.83 3.37 14.04
C LYS A 39 -5.72 2.96 15.51
N LEU A 40 -4.55 3.17 16.10
CA LEU A 40 -4.28 2.87 17.50
C LEU A 40 -4.85 3.90 18.49
N GLY A 41 -5.35 5.04 18.00
CA GLY A 41 -5.82 6.13 18.87
C GLY A 41 -4.69 6.84 19.63
N ILE A 42 -3.46 6.82 19.08
CA ILE A 42 -2.28 7.45 19.67
C ILE A 42 -1.98 8.75 18.91
N THR A 43 -1.85 9.86 19.62
CA THR A 43 -1.44 11.13 19.00
C THR A 43 0.06 11.17 18.72
N PRO A 44 0.54 11.96 17.74
CA PRO A 44 1.97 12.16 17.51
C PRO A 44 2.73 12.64 18.76
N ALA A 45 2.09 13.46 19.60
CA ALA A 45 2.67 13.93 20.85
C ALA A 45 2.86 12.79 21.86
N GLN A 46 1.84 11.97 22.09
CA GLN A 46 1.95 10.78 22.95
C GLN A 46 3.00 9.79 22.44
N PHE A 47 3.07 9.59 21.11
CA PHE A 47 4.10 8.76 20.50
C PHE A 47 5.51 9.28 20.82
N SER A 48 5.77 10.56 20.57
CA SER A 48 7.07 11.15 20.89
C SER A 48 7.37 11.10 22.39
N GLU A 49 6.39 11.42 23.25
CA GLU A 49 6.57 11.40 24.71
C GLU A 49 6.97 10.02 25.23
N ILE A 50 6.28 8.96 24.80
CA ILE A 50 6.63 7.57 25.17
C ILE A 50 8.04 7.24 24.68
N LYS A 51 8.39 7.62 23.45
CA LYS A 51 9.69 7.29 22.87
C LYS A 51 10.84 8.04 23.55
N GLU A 52 10.62 9.28 23.96
CA GLU A 52 11.59 10.06 24.75
C GLU A 52 11.70 9.56 26.20
N ARG A 53 10.62 9.07 26.81
CA ARG A 53 10.68 8.47 28.16
C ARG A 53 11.61 7.26 28.21
N HIS A 54 11.66 6.48 27.13
CA HIS A 54 12.53 5.30 27.01
C HIS A 54 13.86 5.61 26.32
N ARG A 55 14.28 6.88 26.29
CA ARG A 55 15.47 7.31 25.57
C ARG A 55 16.73 6.60 26.05
N ILE A 56 17.48 6.07 25.09
CA ILE A 56 18.86 5.60 25.28
C ILE A 56 19.70 6.29 24.22
N ASP A 57 20.60 7.15 24.68
CA ASP A 57 21.58 7.82 23.80
C ASP A 57 22.50 6.80 23.15
N ALA A 58 22.55 6.83 21.82
CA ALA A 58 23.42 5.96 21.04
C ALA A 58 23.73 6.61 19.69
N ASN A 59 24.80 6.14 19.04
CA ASN A 59 25.18 6.58 17.69
C ASN A 59 24.26 5.95 16.61
N VAL A 60 22.97 6.27 16.67
CA VAL A 60 21.91 5.74 15.82
C VAL A 60 21.10 6.88 15.19
N CYS A 61 20.17 6.54 14.30
CA CYS A 61 19.22 7.53 13.78
C CYS A 61 18.50 8.25 14.93
N PHE A 62 18.40 9.57 14.84
CA PHE A 62 17.78 10.43 15.85
C PHE A 62 18.47 10.40 17.22
N GLY A 63 19.66 9.81 17.34
CA GLY A 63 20.43 9.75 18.59
C GLY A 63 19.72 9.01 19.74
N ASN A 64 18.67 8.23 19.45
CA ASN A 64 17.85 7.59 20.46
C ASN A 64 17.44 6.18 20.00
N LEU A 65 17.88 5.15 20.73
CA LEU A 65 17.60 3.74 20.46
C LEU A 65 16.10 3.42 20.45
N ALA A 66 15.27 4.23 21.13
CA ALA A 66 13.82 4.08 21.14
C ALA A 66 13.26 4.12 19.72
N TYR A 67 13.81 4.94 18.82
CA TYR A 67 13.38 5.07 17.42
C TYR A 67 14.01 4.05 16.46
N CYS A 68 14.87 3.15 16.94
CA CYS A 68 15.50 2.15 16.09
C CYS A 68 14.51 1.08 15.60
N CYS A 69 14.83 0.52 14.43
CA CYS A 69 14.04 -0.46 13.70
C CYS A 69 14.18 -1.90 14.24
N SER A 70 13.22 -2.77 13.87
CA SER A 70 13.18 -4.18 14.27
C SER A 70 14.40 -4.95 13.79
N LEU A 71 14.76 -6.02 14.51
CA LEU A 71 15.91 -6.88 14.17
C LEU A 71 15.78 -7.57 12.80
N GLU A 72 14.55 -7.69 12.26
CA GLU A 72 14.27 -8.19 10.90
C GLU A 72 14.78 -7.25 9.81
N LYS A 73 15.06 -5.98 10.16
CA LYS A 73 15.70 -5.04 9.26
C LYS A 73 17.20 -5.00 9.54
N GLU A 74 17.99 -5.26 8.50
CA GLU A 74 19.44 -5.06 8.52
C GLU A 74 19.75 -3.58 8.80
N CYS A 75 20.52 -3.32 9.86
CA CYS A 75 20.84 -1.96 10.29
C CYS A 75 22.15 -1.90 11.07
N SER A 76 23.26 -1.66 10.37
CA SER A 76 24.60 -1.58 10.96
C SER A 76 24.71 -0.60 12.12
N GLN A 77 24.04 0.57 12.04
CA GLN A 77 24.06 1.57 13.11
C GLN A 77 23.41 1.05 14.40
N ARG A 78 22.27 0.36 14.29
CA ARG A 78 21.61 -0.25 15.46
C ARG A 78 22.50 -1.34 16.03
N ASP A 79 22.96 -2.25 15.18
CA ASP A 79 23.68 -3.44 15.64
C ASP A 79 24.98 -3.05 16.35
N ARG A 80 25.74 -2.10 15.78
CA ARG A 80 26.91 -1.51 16.44
C ARG A 80 26.56 -0.82 17.76
N ALA A 81 25.46 -0.07 17.82
CA ALA A 81 25.05 0.58 19.07
C ALA A 81 24.67 -0.44 20.16
N LEU A 82 24.03 -1.56 19.79
CA LEU A 82 23.73 -2.64 20.73
C LEU A 82 25.03 -3.25 21.27
N GLU A 83 26.01 -3.50 20.41
CA GLU A 83 27.34 -3.98 20.83
C GLU A 83 28.04 -2.99 21.77
N GLU A 84 28.07 -1.70 21.43
CA GLU A 84 28.67 -0.64 22.25
C GLU A 84 27.98 -0.50 23.62
N LEU A 85 26.66 -0.74 23.69
CA LEU A 85 25.87 -0.74 24.92
C LEU A 85 25.93 -2.07 25.70
N GLY A 86 26.59 -3.10 25.15
CA GLY A 86 26.60 -4.45 25.73
C GLY A 86 25.21 -5.11 25.76
N MET A 87 24.29 -4.67 24.89
CA MET A 87 22.93 -5.23 24.79
C MET A 87 22.90 -6.40 23.81
N SER A 88 22.42 -7.55 24.28
CA SER A 88 22.07 -8.66 23.41
C SER A 88 20.84 -8.34 22.54
N ARG A 89 20.55 -9.21 21.56
CA ARG A 89 19.31 -9.13 20.77
C ARG A 89 18.09 -9.28 21.67
N GLU A 90 18.17 -10.17 22.66
CA GLU A 90 17.14 -10.40 23.66
C GLU A 90 16.92 -9.15 24.51
N ASP A 91 17.99 -8.49 24.97
CA ASP A 91 17.91 -7.23 25.72
C ASP A 91 17.22 -6.14 24.90
N TYR A 92 17.51 -6.07 23.60
CA TYR A 92 16.86 -5.11 22.70
C TYR A 92 15.35 -5.37 22.58
N ILE A 93 14.94 -6.64 22.45
CA ILE A 93 13.51 -6.97 22.41
C ILE A 93 12.83 -6.71 23.76
N GLN A 94 13.48 -7.03 24.89
CA GLN A 94 12.94 -6.70 26.22
C GLN A 94 12.82 -5.18 26.42
N TYR A 95 13.79 -4.41 25.94
CA TYR A 95 13.71 -2.96 25.92
C TYR A 95 12.50 -2.47 25.10
N LYS A 96 12.30 -3.02 23.90
CA LYS A 96 11.14 -2.70 23.05
C LYS A 96 9.81 -3.14 23.66
N LYS A 97 9.80 -4.20 24.45
CA LYS A 97 8.63 -4.63 25.22
C LYS A 97 8.20 -3.57 26.24
N LYS A 98 9.13 -2.96 26.97
CA LYS A 98 8.82 -1.87 27.91
C LYS A 98 8.15 -0.68 27.20
N ILE A 99 8.60 -0.37 25.99
CA ILE A 99 7.96 0.66 25.14
C ILE A 99 6.55 0.21 24.70
N ALA A 100 6.40 -1.05 24.29
CA ALA A 100 5.12 -1.60 23.87
C ALA A 100 4.09 -1.60 25.01
N GLU A 101 4.49 -1.87 26.24
CA GLU A 101 3.63 -1.80 27.43
C GLU A 101 3.05 -0.40 27.64
N ASP A 102 3.85 0.65 27.43
CA ASP A 102 3.37 2.04 27.48
C ASP A 102 2.34 2.33 26.38
N PHE A 103 2.57 1.84 25.15
CA PHE A 103 1.59 1.96 24.07
C PHE A 103 0.31 1.15 24.29
N TYR A 104 0.43 -0.04 24.90
CA TYR A 104 -0.71 -0.90 25.20
C TYR A 104 -1.69 -0.23 26.17
N ARG A 105 -1.20 0.58 27.12
CA ARG A 105 -2.07 1.34 28.04
C ARG A 105 -2.99 2.34 27.32
N ILE A 106 -2.66 2.72 26.08
CA ILE A 106 -3.48 3.61 25.25
C ILE A 106 -4.31 2.81 24.26
N ALA A 107 -3.67 1.92 23.50
CA ALA A 107 -4.29 1.23 22.37
C ALA A 107 -5.06 -0.05 22.76
N GLY A 108 -4.74 -0.66 23.91
CA GLY A 108 -5.26 -1.97 24.29
C GLY A 108 -4.99 -3.03 23.23
N GLU A 109 -5.97 -3.90 23.00
CA GLU A 109 -5.90 -5.00 22.03
C GLU A 109 -5.66 -4.54 20.58
N LYS A 110 -6.00 -3.29 20.23
CA LYS A 110 -5.73 -2.73 18.89
C LYS A 110 -4.24 -2.76 18.56
N LEU A 111 -3.37 -2.73 19.57
CA LEU A 111 -1.94 -2.84 19.38
C LEU A 111 -1.55 -4.14 18.65
N PHE A 112 -2.30 -5.21 18.80
CA PHE A 112 -1.95 -6.49 18.17
C PHE A 112 -2.78 -6.79 16.92
N THR A 113 -3.95 -6.18 16.79
CA THR A 113 -4.89 -6.48 15.69
C THR A 113 -4.80 -5.50 14.52
N GLU A 114 -4.43 -4.23 14.76
CA GLU A 114 -4.38 -3.22 13.71
C GLU A 114 -3.11 -3.32 12.85
N LYS A 115 -3.23 -2.90 11.60
CA LYS A 115 -2.13 -2.78 10.64
C LYS A 115 -2.29 -1.52 9.80
N ALA A 116 -1.17 -0.92 9.42
CA ALA A 116 -1.17 0.16 8.43
C ALA A 116 -1.04 -0.38 7.00
N LEU A 117 -0.38 -1.52 6.82
CA LEU A 117 -0.13 -2.14 5.53
C LEU A 117 -0.46 -3.64 5.56
N TYR A 118 -1.00 -4.12 4.46
CA TYR A 118 -1.36 -5.51 4.21
C TYR A 118 -0.63 -6.01 2.97
N THR A 119 -0.38 -7.32 2.95
CA THR A 119 0.22 -8.00 1.80
C THR A 119 -0.88 -8.49 0.87
N TYR A 120 -0.71 -8.23 -0.42
CA TYR A 120 -1.64 -8.64 -1.48
C TYR A 120 -0.89 -9.43 -2.55
N ILE A 121 -1.60 -10.33 -3.21
CA ILE A 121 -1.16 -10.94 -4.47
C ILE A 121 -2.03 -10.34 -5.57
N ALA A 122 -1.41 -9.86 -6.64
CA ALA A 122 -2.09 -9.24 -7.76
C ALA A 122 -1.46 -9.64 -9.09
N ASN A 123 -2.24 -9.58 -10.17
CA ASN A 123 -1.69 -9.54 -11.52
C ASN A 123 -1.70 -8.07 -11.98
N MET A 124 -0.57 -7.60 -12.50
CA MET A 124 -0.42 -6.26 -13.07
C MET A 124 -0.12 -6.36 -14.57
N LEU A 125 -0.73 -5.49 -15.37
CA LEU A 125 -0.41 -5.34 -16.77
C LEU A 125 0.41 -4.07 -16.97
N ASN A 126 1.62 -4.20 -17.50
CA ASN A 126 2.36 -3.07 -18.02
C ASN A 126 1.73 -2.65 -19.35
N ILE A 127 1.14 -1.46 -19.41
CA ILE A 127 0.43 -0.98 -20.60
C ILE A 127 1.39 -0.66 -21.75
N GLU A 128 2.62 -0.23 -21.42
CA GLU A 128 3.62 0.15 -22.42
C GLU A 128 4.24 -1.08 -23.08
N THR A 129 4.64 -2.07 -22.28
CA THR A 129 5.27 -3.31 -22.78
C THR A 129 4.27 -4.42 -23.07
N LYS A 130 3.02 -4.26 -22.64
CA LYS A 130 1.96 -5.29 -22.68
C LYS A 130 2.33 -6.55 -21.88
N GLU A 131 3.26 -6.46 -20.95
CA GLU A 131 3.69 -7.59 -20.13
C GLU A 131 2.75 -7.79 -18.94
N GLU A 132 2.34 -9.04 -18.70
CA GLU A 132 1.62 -9.40 -17.49
C GLU A 132 2.62 -9.86 -16.42
N LEU A 133 2.44 -9.33 -15.21
CA LEU A 133 3.28 -9.60 -14.05
C LEU A 133 2.43 -10.17 -12.93
N ARG A 134 2.92 -11.20 -12.23
CA ARG A 134 2.42 -11.57 -10.92
C ARG A 134 3.21 -10.82 -9.86
N CYS A 135 2.48 -10.17 -8.95
CA CYS A 135 3.06 -9.25 -8.00
C CYS A 135 2.68 -9.64 -6.58
N VAL A 136 3.65 -9.56 -5.66
CA VAL A 136 3.36 -9.42 -4.23
C VAL A 136 3.44 -7.94 -3.90
N LEU A 137 2.33 -7.38 -3.42
CA LEU A 137 2.20 -5.97 -3.09
C LEU A 137 2.11 -5.79 -1.57
N LEU A 138 2.61 -4.67 -1.09
CA LEU A 138 2.38 -4.18 0.26
C LEU A 138 1.65 -2.84 0.16
N GLY A 139 0.48 -2.73 0.77
CA GLY A 139 -0.34 -1.53 0.61
C GLY A 139 -1.40 -1.36 1.68
N ASP A 140 -2.11 -0.25 1.62
CA ASP A 140 -3.21 0.10 2.54
C ASP A 140 -4.60 0.00 1.89
N GLY A 141 -4.66 -0.56 0.67
CA GLY A 141 -5.88 -0.64 -0.14
C GLY A 141 -6.02 0.49 -1.16
N GLU A 142 -5.30 1.60 -0.97
CA GLU A 142 -5.30 2.74 -1.89
C GLU A 142 -3.95 2.89 -2.59
N THR A 143 -2.87 2.72 -1.83
CA THR A 143 -1.49 2.83 -2.29
C THR A 143 -0.78 1.51 -2.08
N PHE A 144 0.01 1.12 -3.09
CA PHE A 144 0.70 -0.17 -3.11
C PHE A 144 2.15 0.01 -3.52
N ARG A 145 3.03 -0.73 -2.86
CA ARG A 145 4.40 -0.96 -3.26
C ARG A 145 4.55 -2.41 -3.72
N ALA A 146 5.10 -2.62 -4.91
CA ALA A 146 5.53 -3.96 -5.32
C ALA A 146 6.75 -4.39 -4.52
N LEU A 147 6.69 -5.58 -3.91
CA LEU A 147 7.81 -6.23 -3.23
C LEU A 147 8.51 -7.24 -4.14
N PHE A 148 7.74 -7.92 -4.97
CA PHE A 148 8.22 -8.93 -5.91
C PHE A 148 7.37 -8.91 -7.17
N LEU A 149 8.01 -9.13 -8.32
CA LEU A 149 7.42 -9.15 -9.65
C LEU A 149 7.94 -10.38 -10.39
N GLU A 150 7.04 -11.19 -10.92
CA GLU A 150 7.33 -12.34 -11.77
C GLU A 150 6.67 -12.15 -13.13
N PRO A 151 7.43 -12.11 -14.24
CA PRO A 151 6.88 -12.12 -15.59
C PRO A 151 6.03 -13.35 -15.84
N LEU A 152 4.80 -13.15 -16.31
CA LEU A 152 3.92 -14.22 -16.78
C LEU A 152 3.94 -14.36 -18.31
N GLY A 153 4.40 -13.32 -19.01
CA GLY A 153 4.55 -13.30 -20.46
C GLY A 153 3.99 -12.03 -21.10
N GLU A 154 4.13 -11.94 -22.42
CA GLU A 154 3.58 -10.84 -23.21
C GLU A 154 2.11 -11.10 -23.53
N LEU A 155 1.27 -10.12 -23.25
CA LEU A 155 -0.13 -10.16 -23.61
C LEU A 155 -0.27 -9.99 -25.12
N LYS A 156 -0.57 -11.07 -25.83
CA LYS A 156 -0.83 -11.04 -27.28
C LYS A 156 -2.18 -10.41 -27.56
N ILE A 157 -2.17 -9.14 -27.96
CA ILE A 157 -3.36 -8.44 -28.45
C ILE A 157 -3.44 -8.65 -29.97
N GLU A 158 -4.24 -9.61 -30.41
CA GLU A 158 -4.58 -9.75 -31.83
C GLU A 158 -5.66 -8.71 -32.18
N ASN A 159 -5.26 -7.67 -32.95
CA ASN A 159 -6.12 -6.56 -33.42
C ASN A 159 -6.97 -5.88 -32.33
N GLY A 160 -6.37 -4.96 -31.57
CA GLY A 160 -7.11 -4.13 -30.61
C GLY A 160 -6.22 -3.16 -29.83
N ALA A 161 -6.83 -2.30 -29.01
CA ALA A 161 -6.16 -1.47 -28.02
C ALA A 161 -6.69 -1.82 -26.63
N ILE A 162 -5.82 -1.85 -25.62
CA ILE A 162 -6.23 -1.98 -24.23
C ILE A 162 -6.46 -0.57 -23.69
N ILE A 163 -7.65 -0.36 -23.14
CA ILE A 163 -8.02 0.91 -22.52
C ILE A 163 -8.34 0.63 -21.06
N CYS A 164 -7.47 1.12 -20.17
CA CYS A 164 -7.78 1.16 -18.75
C CYS A 164 -8.65 2.39 -18.47
N VAL A 165 -9.86 2.17 -17.98
CA VAL A 165 -10.79 3.23 -17.60
C VAL A 165 -11.01 3.23 -16.10
N TYR A 166 -10.93 4.41 -15.49
CA TYR A 166 -11.37 4.59 -14.12
C TYR A 166 -12.88 4.83 -14.11
N LEU A 167 -13.61 4.05 -13.33
CA LEU A 167 -15.05 4.15 -13.21
C LEU A 167 -15.41 4.52 -11.77
N LYS A 168 -16.46 5.32 -11.61
CA LYS A 168 -17.08 5.51 -10.28
C LYS A 168 -17.63 4.18 -9.79
N GLU A 169 -17.65 3.98 -8.47
CA GLU A 169 -18.07 2.71 -7.87
C GLU A 169 -19.49 2.30 -8.28
N GLU A 170 -20.43 3.24 -8.32
CA GLU A 170 -21.81 2.99 -8.77
C GLU A 170 -21.87 2.55 -10.24
N THR A 171 -21.04 3.15 -11.10
CA THR A 171 -20.94 2.78 -12.51
C THR A 171 -20.39 1.37 -12.65
N PHE A 172 -19.35 1.02 -11.90
CA PHE A 172 -18.78 -0.32 -11.91
C PHE A 172 -19.78 -1.38 -11.44
N LYS A 173 -20.49 -1.15 -10.32
CA LYS A 173 -21.53 -2.07 -9.82
C LYS A 173 -22.63 -2.31 -10.85
N THR A 174 -23.03 -1.26 -11.56
CA THR A 174 -24.03 -1.35 -12.63
C THR A 174 -23.53 -2.22 -13.79
N LEU A 175 -22.32 -1.98 -14.27
CA LEU A 175 -21.70 -2.78 -15.33
C LEU A 175 -21.50 -4.23 -14.92
N TYR A 176 -21.09 -4.46 -13.67
CA TYR A 176 -20.94 -5.81 -13.12
C TYR A 176 -22.27 -6.58 -13.17
N ARG A 177 -23.36 -5.98 -12.68
CA ARG A 177 -24.70 -6.59 -12.74
C ARG A 177 -25.10 -6.92 -14.19
N LEU A 178 -24.96 -5.96 -15.11
CA LEU A 178 -25.27 -6.16 -16.53
C LEU A 178 -24.44 -7.28 -17.16
N SER A 179 -23.15 -7.38 -16.80
CA SER A 179 -22.28 -8.45 -17.30
C SER A 179 -22.78 -9.84 -16.88
N LYS A 180 -23.27 -9.97 -15.64
CA LYS A 180 -23.85 -11.22 -15.13
C LYS A 180 -25.17 -11.58 -15.81
N GLU A 181 -26.05 -10.60 -16.00
CA GLU A 181 -27.34 -10.79 -16.67
C GLU A 181 -27.17 -11.25 -18.12
N ASN A 182 -26.13 -10.76 -18.80
CA ASN A 182 -25.85 -11.10 -20.21
C ASN A 182 -24.85 -12.26 -20.39
N GLY A 183 -24.37 -12.87 -19.29
CA GLY A 183 -23.43 -14.00 -19.35
C GLY A 183 -22.05 -13.66 -19.93
N HIS A 184 -21.62 -12.40 -19.86
CA HIS A 184 -20.38 -11.90 -20.45
C HIS A 184 -19.42 -11.32 -19.40
N SER A 185 -18.19 -11.03 -19.80
CA SER A 185 -17.23 -10.27 -18.98
C SER A 185 -17.61 -8.78 -18.96
N ILE A 186 -17.19 -8.07 -17.91
CA ILE A 186 -17.38 -6.61 -17.81
C ILE A 186 -16.78 -5.91 -19.04
N SER A 187 -15.61 -6.33 -19.49
CA SER A 187 -14.96 -5.76 -20.68
C SER A 187 -15.83 -5.90 -21.93
N LYS A 188 -16.46 -7.06 -22.14
CA LYS A 188 -17.37 -7.26 -23.28
C LYS A 188 -18.62 -6.39 -23.17
N THR A 189 -19.21 -6.28 -21.97
CA THR A 189 -20.32 -5.36 -21.71
C THR A 189 -19.94 -3.91 -22.01
N VAL A 190 -18.75 -3.47 -21.61
CA VAL A 190 -18.25 -2.13 -21.91
C VAL A 190 -18.05 -1.94 -23.41
N SER A 191 -17.43 -2.90 -24.11
CA SER A 191 -17.24 -2.86 -25.57
C SER A 191 -18.59 -2.73 -26.30
N GLU A 192 -19.58 -3.54 -25.95
CA GLU A 192 -20.93 -3.49 -26.56
C GLU A 192 -21.60 -2.12 -26.33
N ILE A 193 -21.51 -1.57 -25.11
CA ILE A 193 -22.04 -0.24 -24.79
C ILE A 193 -21.33 0.84 -25.61
N VAL A 194 -19.99 0.80 -25.68
CA VAL A 194 -19.19 1.75 -26.47
C VAL A 194 -19.56 1.66 -27.94
N GLU A 195 -19.65 0.47 -28.51
CA GLU A 195 -20.08 0.26 -29.89
C GLU A 195 -21.47 0.84 -30.16
N GLN A 196 -22.43 0.59 -29.27
CA GLN A 196 -23.79 1.14 -29.38
C GLN A 196 -23.84 2.67 -29.31
N HIS A 197 -22.94 3.31 -28.57
CA HIS A 197 -22.90 4.78 -28.44
C HIS A 197 -22.02 5.46 -29.51
N VAL A 198 -21.01 4.77 -30.03
CA VAL A 198 -20.10 5.31 -31.06
C VAL A 198 -20.64 5.08 -32.47
N ALA A 199 -21.28 3.95 -32.76
CA ALA A 199 -21.84 3.63 -34.09
C ALA A 199 -22.89 4.62 -34.63
N PRO A 200 -23.77 5.24 -33.81
CA PRO A 200 -24.68 6.29 -34.27
C PRO A 200 -23.96 7.61 -34.58
N THR A 201 -22.87 7.89 -33.86
CA THR A 201 -22.14 9.17 -33.93
C THR A 201 -21.28 9.25 -35.20
N SER A 202 -20.71 8.13 -35.64
CA SER A 202 -19.93 8.04 -36.89
C SER A 202 -20.78 8.20 -38.16
N LYS A 203 -22.04 7.73 -38.17
CA LYS A 203 -22.98 7.92 -39.29
C LYS A 203 -23.44 9.38 -39.44
N THR A 204 -23.49 10.15 -38.35
CA THR A 204 -23.88 11.57 -38.37
C THR A 204 -22.74 12.45 -38.92
N LEU A 205 -21.49 12.15 -38.56
CA LEU A 205 -20.29 12.80 -39.12
C LEU A 205 -20.10 12.54 -40.62
N ALA A 206 -20.46 11.35 -41.12
CA ALA A 206 -20.40 11.03 -42.55
C ALA A 206 -21.51 11.72 -43.39
N ARG A 207 -22.60 12.18 -42.78
CA ARG A 207 -23.65 12.97 -43.45
C ARG A 207 -23.33 14.46 -43.49
N SER A 208 -22.64 14.99 -42.49
CA SER A 208 -22.20 16.40 -42.43
C SER A 208 -21.13 16.75 -43.48
N THR A 209 -20.26 15.81 -43.85
CA THR A 209 -19.19 16.05 -44.84
C THR A 209 -19.66 15.95 -46.30
N LYS A 210 -20.83 15.35 -46.58
CA LYS A 210 -21.39 15.29 -47.95
C LYS A 210 -22.16 16.55 -48.38
N SER A 211 -22.56 17.44 -47.46
CA SER A 211 -23.30 18.67 -47.81
C SER A 211 -22.41 19.89 -48.10
N LEU A 212 -21.08 19.78 -47.94
CA LEU A 212 -20.13 20.88 -48.14
C LEU A 212 -19.46 20.86 -49.53
N ASN A 213 -19.76 19.88 -50.39
CA ASN A 213 -19.11 19.73 -51.71
C ASN A 213 -19.98 20.11 -52.93
N THR A 214 -21.07 20.85 -52.75
CA THR A 214 -21.94 21.30 -53.88
C THR A 214 -22.02 22.82 -54.08
N ILE A 215 -21.09 23.61 -53.56
CA ILE A 215 -20.93 25.01 -53.97
C ILE A 215 -19.54 25.22 -54.56
N LYS A 216 -19.39 24.80 -55.83
CA LYS A 216 -18.45 25.38 -56.79
C LYS A 216 -19.13 25.35 -58.16
N HIS A 217 -19.69 26.48 -58.56
CA HIS A 217 -19.40 27.21 -59.79
C HIS A 217 -20.24 28.48 -59.83
#